data_AF-I2JLS3-F1
#
_entry.id   AF-I2JLS3-F1
#
_cell.length_a   1.000
_cell.length_b   1.000
_cell.length_c   1.000
_cell.angle_alpha   90.00
_cell.angle_beta   90.00
_cell.angle_gamma   90.00
#
_symmetry.space_group_name_H-M   'P 1'
#
loop_
_entity.id
_entity.type
_entity.pdbx_description
1 polymer ?
#
loop_
_entity_poly.entity_id
_entity_poly.type
_entity_poly.pdbx_seq_one_letter_code
_entity_poly.pdbx_strand_id
1 'polypeptide(L)'
;MPLRLSCLTLLCTFVISACQTPPTPPRTPEPIEIQTALQHLENKQYQAAATSFQAALNTGSERVSQQALAGLCLLHLQNQDIAAATSTLDELYQRALRKPQGDNSLQMLRISLQFNLESTLRLNLESQSRQAAEAKQQQLHNETLALQRALAKLRQLSLQ
;
A
#
# COMPACT_ATOMS: atom_id res chain seq x y z
N MET A 1 -13.96 -7.32 0.98
CA MET A 1 -12.99 -6.35 1.54
C MET A 1 -12.49 -6.64 2.98
N PRO A 2 -12.43 -7.88 3.54
CA PRO A 2 -11.84 -8.09 4.88
C PRO A 2 -10.36 -8.53 4.89
N LEU A 3 -9.80 -9.02 3.78
CA LEU A 3 -8.44 -9.59 3.75
C LEU A 3 -7.29 -8.57 3.84
N ARG A 4 -7.54 -7.28 3.52
CA ARG A 4 -6.48 -6.24 3.55
C ARG A 4 -6.25 -5.66 4.95
N LEU A 5 -7.28 -5.65 5.81
CA LEU A 5 -7.15 -5.22 7.21
C LEU A 5 -6.25 -6.15 8.01
N SER A 6 -6.33 -7.47 7.77
CA SER A 6 -5.55 -8.47 8.48
C SER A 6 -4.05 -8.43 8.17
N CYS A 7 -3.68 -8.09 6.93
CA CYS A 7 -2.26 -7.96 6.53
C CYS A 7 -1.64 -6.66 7.08
N LEU A 8 -2.42 -5.58 7.13
CA LEU A 8 -1.98 -4.30 7.66
C LEU A 8 -1.82 -4.32 9.19
N THR A 9 -2.72 -5.02 9.92
CA THR A 9 -2.53 -5.27 11.35
C THR A 9 -1.29 -6.10 11.64
N LEU A 10 -0.99 -7.10 10.80
CA LEU A 10 0.21 -7.95 10.94
C LEU A 10 1.51 -7.17 10.70
N LEU A 11 1.52 -6.28 9.71
CA LEU A 11 2.66 -5.40 9.43
C LEU A 11 2.82 -4.33 10.52
N CYS A 12 1.74 -3.72 11.00
CA CYS A 12 1.80 -2.83 12.16
C CYS A 12 2.36 -3.54 13.40
N THR A 13 1.91 -4.78 13.70
CA THR A 13 2.48 -5.56 14.81
C THR A 13 3.93 -5.94 14.59
N PHE A 14 4.39 -6.14 13.35
CA PHE A 14 5.79 -6.41 13.05
C PHE A 14 6.68 -5.18 13.22
N VAL A 15 6.20 -4.01 12.80
CA VAL A 15 6.87 -2.73 13.06
C VAL A 15 6.99 -2.49 14.57
N ILE A 16 5.92 -2.75 15.32
CA ILE A 16 5.92 -2.62 16.79
C ILE A 16 6.84 -3.66 17.45
N SER A 17 6.81 -4.92 17.01
CA SER A 17 7.61 -6.01 17.58
C SER A 17 9.09 -5.92 17.21
N ALA A 18 9.45 -5.37 16.05
CA ALA A 18 10.83 -5.01 15.72
C ALA A 18 11.39 -3.93 16.68
N CYS A 19 10.51 -3.12 17.28
CA CYS A 19 10.87 -2.08 18.24
C CYS A 19 10.81 -2.55 19.71
N GLN A 20 10.16 -3.69 20.02
CA GLN A 20 9.96 -4.20 21.38
C GLN A 20 10.66 -5.54 21.62
N THR A 21 11.84 -5.49 22.23
CA THR A 21 12.50 -6.63 22.89
C THR A 21 12.83 -6.24 24.35
N PRO A 22 12.46 -7.03 25.38
CA PRO A 22 12.91 -6.83 26.78
C PRO A 22 13.89 -7.92 27.27
N PRO A 23 14.72 -7.72 28.34
CA PRO A 23 15.21 -6.48 28.96
C PRO A 23 16.77 -6.33 29.02
N THR A 24 17.26 -5.10 28.72
CA THR A 24 18.50 -4.37 29.18
C THR A 24 19.94 -4.85 28.90
N PRO A 25 20.97 -3.95 28.81
CA PRO A 25 21.03 -2.46 28.80
C PRO A 25 21.92 -1.83 27.66
N PRO A 26 22.19 -0.51 27.62
CA PRO A 26 21.29 0.64 27.57
C PRO A 26 20.95 1.01 26.10
N ARG A 27 19.64 1.09 25.78
CA ARG A 27 19.18 1.63 24.49
C ARG A 27 19.57 3.11 24.42
N THR A 28 20.32 3.50 23.38
CA THR A 28 20.16 4.85 22.82
C THR A 28 18.66 5.05 22.58
N PRO A 29 18.01 6.05 23.21
CA PRO A 29 16.58 6.27 23.02
C PRO A 29 16.31 6.40 21.53
N GLU A 30 15.36 5.62 21.01
CA GLU A 30 14.80 5.95 19.69
C GLU A 30 14.27 7.38 19.78
N PRO A 31 14.51 8.23 18.77
CA PRO A 31 14.10 9.62 18.86
C PRO A 31 12.59 9.68 19.06
N ILE A 32 12.19 10.57 19.96
CA ILE A 32 10.81 10.81 20.41
C ILE A 32 9.84 10.91 19.21
N GLU A 33 10.32 11.37 18.07
CA GLU A 33 9.57 11.57 16.83
C GLU A 33 9.08 10.26 16.17
N ILE A 34 9.86 9.18 16.19
CA ILE A 34 9.39 7.87 15.67
C ILE A 34 8.40 7.24 16.63
N GLN A 35 8.67 7.31 17.93
CA GLN A 35 7.79 6.75 18.95
C GLN A 35 6.40 7.41 18.94
N THR A 36 6.35 8.74 18.77
CA THR A 36 5.09 9.49 18.62
C THR A 36 4.37 9.15 17.32
N ALA A 37 5.10 9.00 16.21
CA ALA A 37 4.51 8.56 14.94
C ALA A 37 3.87 7.17 15.03
N LEU A 38 4.54 6.22 15.71
CA LEU A 38 4.01 4.88 15.95
C LEU A 38 2.76 4.89 16.84
N GLN A 39 2.74 5.72 17.89
CA GLN A 39 1.55 5.89 18.71
C GLN A 39 0.37 6.47 17.92
N HIS A 40 0.63 7.45 17.04
CA HIS A 40 -0.40 7.96 16.14
C HIS A 40 -0.91 6.86 15.18
N LEU A 41 -0.04 5.99 14.67
CA LEU A 41 -0.46 4.83 13.87
C LEU A 41 -1.36 3.86 14.65
N GLU A 42 -0.98 3.51 15.89
CA GLU A 42 -1.76 2.63 16.77
C GLU A 42 -3.15 3.22 17.05
N ASN A 43 -3.21 4.54 17.27
CA ASN A 43 -4.46 5.27 17.49
C ASN A 43 -5.26 5.56 16.20
N LYS A 44 -4.83 5.02 15.05
CA LYS A 44 -5.43 5.24 13.72
C LYS A 44 -5.46 6.72 13.30
N GLN A 45 -4.57 7.54 13.87
CA GLN A 45 -4.39 8.95 13.54
C GLN A 45 -3.41 9.08 12.37
N TYR A 46 -3.82 8.61 11.19
CA TYR A 46 -2.94 8.47 10.02
C TYR A 46 -2.30 9.77 9.54
N GLN A 47 -3.02 10.90 9.62
CA GLN A 47 -2.50 12.21 9.22
C GLN A 47 -1.46 12.75 10.22
N ALA A 48 -1.70 12.53 11.52
CA ALA A 48 -0.76 12.92 12.56
C ALA A 48 0.51 12.05 12.47
N ALA A 49 0.35 10.75 12.23
CA ALA A 49 1.46 9.83 11.99
C ALA A 49 2.31 10.24 10.77
N ALA A 50 1.67 10.60 9.65
CA ALA A 50 2.38 11.08 8.46
C ALA A 50 3.25 12.31 8.78
N THR A 51 2.68 13.27 9.49
CA THR A 51 3.38 14.51 9.88
C THR A 51 4.58 14.21 10.80
N SER A 52 4.38 13.32 11.78
CA SER A 52 5.45 12.90 12.69
C SER A 52 6.57 12.13 11.97
N PHE A 53 6.26 11.25 11.03
CA PHE A 53 7.28 10.60 10.21
C PHE A 53 8.00 11.59 9.28
N GLN A 54 7.28 12.55 8.70
CA GLN A 54 7.89 13.60 7.88
C GLN A 54 8.88 14.44 8.69
N ALA A 55 8.55 14.77 9.94
CA ALA A 55 9.46 15.45 10.86
C ALA A 55 10.72 14.60 11.15
N ALA A 56 10.52 13.30 11.41
CA ALA A 56 11.59 12.36 11.72
C ALA A 56 12.63 12.21 10.59
N LEU A 57 12.24 12.43 9.32
CA LEU A 57 13.18 12.43 8.18
C LEU A 57 14.26 13.52 8.29
N ASN A 58 14.00 14.62 9.00
CA ASN A 58 14.91 15.77 9.09
C ASN A 58 15.88 15.67 10.28
N THR A 59 15.79 14.63 11.10
CA THR A 59 16.59 14.47 12.34
C THR A 59 18.05 14.07 12.11
N GLY A 60 18.44 13.77 10.86
CA GLY A 60 19.82 13.46 10.48
C GLY A 60 20.32 12.05 10.83
N SER A 61 19.53 11.24 11.55
CA SER A 61 19.85 9.83 11.79
C SER A 61 19.36 8.94 10.64
N GLU A 62 20.29 8.20 10.02
CA GLU A 62 19.99 7.30 8.89
C GLU A 62 18.96 6.22 9.27
N ARG A 63 19.09 5.62 10.45
CA ARG A 63 18.17 4.57 10.92
C ARG A 63 16.75 5.09 11.09
N VAL A 64 16.64 6.29 11.66
CA VAL A 64 15.38 7.00 11.93
C VAL A 64 14.74 7.42 10.62
N SER A 65 15.55 7.90 9.68
CA SER A 65 15.14 8.25 8.33
C SER A 65 14.58 7.04 7.58
N GLN A 66 15.19 5.86 7.73
CA GLN A 66 14.70 4.62 7.13
C GLN A 66 13.39 4.13 7.78
N GLN A 67 13.28 4.19 9.12
CA GLN A 67 12.04 3.88 9.83
C GLN A 67 10.90 4.83 9.41
N ALA A 68 11.19 6.13 9.30
CA ALA A 68 10.23 7.13 8.86
C ALA A 68 9.74 6.90 7.43
N LEU A 69 10.65 6.61 6.48
CA LEU A 69 10.27 6.26 5.11
C LEU A 69 9.42 4.99 5.06
N ALA A 70 9.75 3.98 5.86
CA ALA A 70 8.96 2.76 5.93
C ALA A 70 7.54 3.04 6.47
N GLY A 71 7.43 3.88 7.50
CA GLY A 71 6.14 4.32 8.05
C GLY A 71 5.30 5.12 7.04
N LEU A 72 5.92 6.04 6.31
CA LEU A 72 5.26 6.80 5.23
C LEU A 72 4.81 5.87 4.09
N CYS A 73 5.65 4.91 3.69
CA CYS A 73 5.28 3.92 2.67
C CYS A 73 4.02 3.12 3.08
N LEU A 74 3.93 2.70 4.35
CA LEU A 74 2.73 2.02 4.87
C LEU A 74 1.48 2.92 4.77
N LEU A 75 1.62 4.20 5.15
CA LEU A 75 0.52 5.17 5.10
C LEU A 75 0.04 5.42 3.66
N HIS A 76 0.97 5.54 2.70
CA HIS A 76 0.63 5.69 1.28
C HIS A 76 -0.08 4.45 0.74
N LEU A 77 0.42 3.25 1.07
CA LEU A 77 -0.25 1.99 0.71
C LEU A 77 -1.67 1.90 1.29
N GLN A 78 -1.85 2.35 2.53
CA GLN A 78 -3.16 2.39 3.17
C GLN A 78 -4.13 3.35 2.47
N ASN A 79 -3.63 4.51 2.04
CA ASN A 79 -4.40 5.51 1.29
C ASN A 79 -4.57 5.15 -0.20
N GLN A 80 -4.08 3.99 -0.63
CA GLN A 80 -4.07 3.55 -2.04
C GLN A 80 -3.30 4.49 -2.98
N ASP A 81 -2.40 5.31 -2.42
CA ASP A 81 -1.49 6.14 -3.20
C ASP A 81 -0.27 5.33 -3.59
N ILE A 82 -0.44 4.57 -4.67
CA ILE A 82 0.58 3.65 -5.18
C ILE A 82 1.80 4.40 -5.69
N ALA A 83 1.62 5.59 -6.26
CA ALA A 83 2.72 6.39 -6.79
C ALA A 83 3.61 6.91 -5.65
N ALA A 84 3.02 7.48 -4.61
CA ALA A 84 3.77 7.92 -3.44
C ALA A 84 4.41 6.74 -2.70
N ALA A 85 3.69 5.62 -2.54
CA ALA A 85 4.24 4.42 -1.92
C ALA A 85 5.47 3.89 -2.66
N THR A 86 5.42 3.84 -4.01
CA THR A 86 6.55 3.43 -4.85
C THR A 86 7.74 4.36 -4.66
N SER A 87 7.52 5.67 -4.75
CA SER A 87 8.59 6.67 -4.56
C SER A 87 9.24 6.56 -3.17
N THR A 88 8.43 6.37 -2.13
CA THR A 88 8.93 6.28 -0.75
C THR A 88 9.72 4.98 -0.53
N LEU A 89 9.28 3.87 -1.13
CA LEU A 89 9.98 2.59 -1.09
C LEU A 89 11.30 2.62 -1.86
N ASP A 90 11.34 3.28 -3.01
CA ASP A 90 12.56 3.49 -3.79
C ASP A 90 13.58 4.31 -2.99
N GLU A 91 13.13 5.38 -2.33
CA GLU A 91 13.99 6.18 -1.47
C GLU A 91 14.53 5.36 -0.28
N LEU A 92 13.67 4.53 0.34
CA LEU A 92 14.06 3.61 1.41
C LEU A 92 15.12 2.61 0.92
N TYR A 93 14.95 2.07 -0.28
CA TYR A 93 15.89 1.15 -0.90
C TYR A 93 17.25 1.82 -1.16
N GLN A 94 17.26 3.01 -1.75
CA GLN A 94 18.49 3.76 -2.01
C GLN A 94 19.25 4.07 -0.71
N ARG A 95 18.54 4.45 0.34
CA ARG A 95 19.12 4.70 1.67
C ARG A 95 19.70 3.44 2.30
N ALA A 96 18.99 2.32 2.22
CA ALA A 96 19.47 1.04 2.70
C ALA A 96 20.73 0.54 1.97
N LEU A 97 20.88 0.87 0.67
CA LEU A 97 22.10 0.54 -0.09
C LEU A 97 23.31 1.38 0.34
N ARG A 98 23.11 2.67 0.65
CA ARG A 98 24.20 3.58 1.06
C ARG A 98 24.83 3.16 2.38
N LYS A 99 24.04 2.61 3.29
CA LYS A 99 24.52 2.11 4.57
C LYS A 99 23.75 0.84 4.93
N PRO A 100 24.26 -0.35 4.54
CA PRO A 100 23.66 -1.62 4.95
C PRO A 100 23.93 -1.77 6.45
N GLN A 101 23.10 -1.13 7.27
CA GLN A 101 23.07 -1.46 8.68
C GLN A 101 22.62 -2.91 8.77
N GLY A 102 23.32 -3.73 9.55
CA GLY A 102 22.99 -5.14 9.80
C GLY A 102 21.67 -5.33 10.56
N ASP A 103 20.73 -4.39 10.43
CA ASP A 103 19.44 -4.40 11.08
C ASP A 103 18.48 -5.23 10.22
N ASN A 104 18.49 -6.54 10.47
CA ASN A 104 17.64 -7.52 9.78
C ASN A 104 16.16 -7.13 9.82
N SER A 105 15.74 -6.40 10.86
CA SER A 105 14.37 -5.93 11.03
C SER A 105 13.93 -4.94 9.93
N LEU A 106 14.76 -3.95 9.61
CA LEU A 106 14.50 -2.96 8.56
C LEU A 106 14.54 -3.57 7.16
N GLN A 107 15.44 -4.54 6.95
CA GLN A 107 15.49 -5.29 5.69
C GLN A 107 14.22 -6.11 5.48
N MET A 108 13.77 -6.83 6.52
CA MET A 108 12.51 -7.59 6.48
C MET A 108 11.30 -6.68 6.27
N LEU A 109 11.27 -5.51 6.91
CA LEU A 109 10.21 -4.51 6.71
C LEU A 109 10.17 -4.03 5.26
N ARG A 110 11.33 -3.67 4.69
CA ARG A 110 11.43 -3.25 3.28
C ARG A 110 10.95 -4.35 2.32
N ILE A 111 11.38 -5.60 2.52
CA ILE A 111 10.95 -6.73 1.68
C ILE A 111 9.43 -6.92 1.78
N SER A 112 8.88 -6.80 3.00
CA SER A 112 7.45 -6.95 3.23
C SER A 112 6.64 -5.82 2.58
N LEU A 113 7.15 -4.58 2.62
CA LEU A 113 6.57 -3.43 1.92
C LEU A 113 6.58 -3.62 0.40
N GLN A 114 7.69 -4.11 -0.14
CA GLN A 114 7.82 -4.40 -1.56
C GLN A 114 6.79 -5.45 -2.01
N PHE A 115 6.66 -6.54 -1.27
CA PHE A 115 5.66 -7.57 -1.56
C PHE A 115 4.23 -7.03 -1.48
N ASN A 116 3.94 -6.15 -0.50
CA ASN A 116 2.63 -5.54 -0.36
C ASN A 116 2.28 -4.61 -1.53
N LEU A 117 3.24 -3.79 -1.96
CA LEU A 117 3.10 -2.91 -3.12
C LEU A 117 2.84 -3.71 -4.40
N GLU A 118 3.64 -4.74 -4.65
CA GLU A 118 3.50 -5.59 -5.84
C GLU A 118 2.16 -6.33 -5.87
N SER A 119 1.75 -6.90 -4.73
CA SER A 119 0.44 -7.53 -4.58
C SER A 119 -0.71 -6.55 -4.82
N THR A 120 -0.59 -5.32 -4.30
CA THR A 120 -1.60 -4.28 -4.50
C THR A 120 -1.70 -3.85 -5.97
N LEU A 121 -0.56 -3.64 -6.63
CA LEU A 121 -0.48 -3.34 -8.06
C LEU A 121 -1.12 -4.43 -8.90
N ARG A 122 -0.76 -5.69 -8.65
CA ARG A 122 -1.32 -6.84 -9.36
C ARG A 122 -2.84 -6.92 -9.21
N LEU A 123 -3.35 -6.78 -7.98
CA LEU A 123 -4.79 -6.80 -7.73
C LEU A 123 -5.52 -5.65 -8.44
N ASN A 124 -4.91 -4.47 -8.51
CA ASN A 124 -5.49 -3.32 -9.23
C ASN A 124 -5.56 -3.58 -10.74
N LEU A 125 -4.50 -4.13 -11.33
CA LEU A 125 -4.47 -4.50 -12.75
C LEU A 125 -5.47 -5.62 -13.08
N GLU A 126 -5.56 -6.64 -12.22
CA GLU A 126 -6.55 -7.71 -12.36
C GLU A 126 -7.97 -7.15 -12.26
N SER A 127 -8.24 -6.24 -11.33
CA SER A 127 -9.55 -5.57 -11.23
C SER A 127 -9.88 -4.75 -12.48
N GLN A 128 -8.91 -3.97 -12.98
CA GLN A 128 -9.10 -3.14 -14.17
C GLN A 128 -9.38 -3.98 -15.41
N SER A 129 -8.64 -5.08 -15.60
CA SER A 129 -8.85 -5.99 -16.73
C SER A 129 -10.21 -6.69 -16.67
N ARG A 130 -10.67 -7.08 -15.47
CA ARG A 130 -12.03 -7.64 -15.27
C ARG A 130 -13.11 -6.63 -15.62
N GLN A 131 -12.99 -5.40 -15.14
CA GLN A 131 -13.95 -4.33 -15.45
C GLN A 131 -14.03 -4.04 -16.96
N ALA A 132 -12.88 -4.02 -17.65
CA ALA A 132 -12.84 -3.85 -19.10
C ALA A 132 -13.52 -5.02 -19.85
N ALA A 133 -13.30 -6.26 -19.39
CA ALA A 133 -13.95 -7.44 -19.97
C ALA A 133 -15.48 -7.42 -19.75
N GLU A 134 -15.93 -7.07 -18.55
CA GLU A 134 -17.36 -6.94 -18.22
C GLU A 134 -18.03 -5.85 -19.05
N ALA A 135 -17.40 -4.68 -19.21
CA ALA A 135 -17.91 -3.60 -20.05
C ALA A 135 -18.07 -4.03 -21.51
N LYS A 136 -17.07 -4.75 -22.06
CA LYS A 136 -17.14 -5.30 -23.42
C LYS A 136 -18.25 -6.35 -23.56
N GLN A 137 -18.42 -7.21 -22.56
CA GLN A 137 -19.50 -8.20 -22.55
C GLN A 137 -20.88 -7.55 -22.54
N GLN A 138 -21.07 -6.49 -21.75
CA GLN A 138 -22.31 -5.71 -21.73
C GLN A 138 -22.58 -5.03 -23.07
N GLN A 139 -21.55 -4.49 -23.72
CA GLN A 139 -21.67 -3.90 -25.05
C GLN A 139 -22.18 -4.94 -26.07
N LEU A 140 -21.54 -6.10 -26.15
CA LEU A 140 -21.94 -7.17 -27.07
C LEU A 140 -23.36 -7.67 -26.79
N HIS A 141 -23.74 -7.75 -25.51
CA HIS A 141 -25.11 -8.10 -25.13
C HIS A 141 -26.14 -7.09 -25.66
N ASN A 142 -25.86 -5.80 -25.51
CA ASN A 142 -26.73 -4.73 -26.00
C ASN A 142 -26.85 -4.73 -27.53
N GLU A 143 -25.73 -4.92 -28.24
CA GLU A 143 -25.71 -5.06 -29.69
C GLU A 143 -26.55 -6.27 -30.15
N THR A 144 -26.41 -7.40 -29.47
CA THR A 144 -27.19 -8.61 -29.77
C THR A 144 -28.70 -8.35 -29.60
N LEU A 145 -29.10 -7.68 -28.51
CA LEU A 145 -30.50 -7.31 -28.30
C LEU A 145 -31.01 -6.32 -29.36
N ALA A 146 -30.19 -5.36 -29.77
CA ALA A 146 -30.54 -4.41 -30.82
C ALA A 146 -30.75 -5.12 -32.17
N LEU A 147 -29.86 -6.04 -32.54
CA LEU A 147 -29.96 -6.86 -33.75
C LEU A 147 -31.22 -7.74 -33.73
N GLN A 148 -31.52 -8.38 -32.59
CA GLN A 148 -32.75 -9.19 -32.45
C GLN A 148 -34.01 -8.34 -32.67
N ARG A 149 -34.06 -7.13 -32.11
CA ARG A 149 -35.19 -6.20 -32.33
C ARG A 149 -35.29 -5.76 -33.79
N ALA A 150 -34.17 -5.47 -34.44
CA ALA A 150 -34.16 -5.08 -35.86
C ALA A 150 -34.66 -6.23 -36.75
N LEU A 151 -34.19 -7.46 -36.51
CA LEU A 151 -34.67 -8.66 -37.20
C LEU A 151 -36.17 -8.88 -37.01
N ALA A 152 -36.69 -8.70 -35.79
CA ALA A 152 -38.12 -8.83 -35.53
C ALA A 152 -38.94 -7.81 -36.33
N LYS A 153 -38.49 -6.55 -36.41
CA LYS A 153 -39.13 -5.51 -37.23
C LYS A 153 -39.10 -5.84 -38.72
N LEU A 154 -37.97 -6.33 -39.23
CA LEU A 154 -37.85 -6.73 -40.63
C LEU A 154 -38.80 -7.88 -40.97
N ARG A 155 -38.92 -8.88 -40.08
CA ARG A 155 -39.89 -9.98 -40.25
C ARG A 155 -41.34 -9.50 -40.28
N GLN A 156 -41.69 -8.52 -39.45
CA GLN A 156 -43.03 -7.92 -39.46
C GLN A 156 -43.32 -7.21 -40.78
N LEU A 157 -42.35 -6.45 -41.30
CA LEU A 157 -42.49 -5.73 -42.57
C LEU A 157 -42.54 -6.67 -43.79
N SER A 158 -41.85 -7.81 -43.75
CA SER A 158 -41.87 -8.79 -44.87
C SER A 158 -43.14 -9.65 -44.94
N LEU A 159 -43.96 -9.64 -43.88
CA LEU A 159 -45.22 -10.39 -43.81
C LEU A 159 -46.45 -9.52 -44.15
N GLN A 160 -46.24 -8.23 -44.45
CA GLN A 160 -47.24 -7.31 -45.02
C GLN A 160 -47.06 -7.27 -46.54
#